data_AF-A0A8S9T7J5-F1
#
_entry.id   AF-A0A8S9T7J5-F1
#
_cell.length_a   1.000
_cell.length_b   1.000
_cell.length_c   1.000
_cell.angle_alpha   90.00
_cell.angle_beta   90.00
_cell.angle_gamma   90.00
#
_symmetry.space_group_name_H-M   'P 1'
#
loop_
_entity.id
_entity.type
_entity.pdbx_description
1 polymer ?
#
loop_
_entity_poly.entity_id
_entity_poly.type
_entity_poly.pdbx_seq_one_letter_code
_entity_poly.pdbx_strand_id
1 'polypeptide(L)'
;MMAITHCAISLAGVTCITGSADPRVLLLAGIGSQIPDLDTTKSWVGLAFFPLARFIEERYPHRSVTHSICLSLALALITLPLLFLYGWQLWVAMPLGHLLSCFSDCFTRLGCQFFWPINKDIWVGGLNPRNRLQTGKPGEYAVLVCSVCIFCIAFYVVTGGGGIGRWATQLLFPTPQTAVELLRQENQKAILIRVQGNRKVDGSLVNEQFWAIAANGNVLTVKSTTGEIFQVGETGEVVPKRIDVLSDKLSIKIKRQRIEEVEAQEWIDSLSSDSLIVGTLQIEDYQDIELPIPKPGMMATVTRTGDDITLYHASRKDLQPLEEFFIFSGEVLIKQL
;
A
#
# COMPACT_ATOMS: atom_id res chain seq x y z
N MET A 1 -33.89 -2.32 -8.67
CA MET A 1 -33.56 -3.64 -8.07
C MET A 1 -33.63 -3.47 -6.56
N MET A 2 -33.17 -4.43 -5.75
CA MET A 2 -32.94 -4.16 -4.32
C MET A 2 -31.77 -3.19 -4.15
N ALA A 3 -31.89 -2.25 -3.20
CA ALA A 3 -30.85 -1.28 -2.86
C ALA A 3 -29.48 -1.92 -2.57
N ILE A 4 -29.48 -3.09 -1.90
CA ILE A 4 -28.27 -3.86 -1.61
C ILE A 4 -27.60 -4.37 -2.90
N THR A 5 -28.40 -4.80 -3.88
CA THR A 5 -27.88 -5.27 -5.17
C THR A 5 -27.28 -4.12 -5.99
N HIS A 6 -27.88 -2.93 -5.94
CA HIS A 6 -27.29 -1.73 -6.55
C HIS A 6 -25.94 -1.38 -5.94
N CYS A 7 -25.85 -1.42 -4.61
CA CYS A 7 -24.60 -1.17 -3.90
C CYS A 7 -23.52 -2.19 -4.28
N ALA A 8 -23.86 -3.49 -4.29
CA ALA A 8 -22.91 -4.55 -4.65
C ALA A 8 -22.40 -4.42 -6.10
N ILE A 9 -23.28 -4.14 -7.07
CA ILE A 9 -22.90 -3.94 -8.47
C ILE A 9 -22.01 -2.70 -8.62
N SER A 10 -22.37 -1.60 -7.97
CA SER A 10 -21.60 -0.35 -7.99
C SER A 10 -20.19 -0.56 -7.41
N LEU A 11 -20.09 -1.15 -6.21
CA LEU A 11 -18.81 -1.43 -5.57
C LEU A 11 -17.93 -2.34 -6.43
N ALA A 12 -18.51 -3.43 -6.97
CA ALA A 12 -17.79 -4.34 -7.86
C ALA A 12 -17.28 -3.62 -9.11
N GLY A 13 -18.15 -2.92 -9.83
CA GLY A 13 -17.80 -2.27 -11.08
C GLY A 13 -16.83 -1.10 -10.91
N VAL A 14 -17.02 -0.25 -9.90
CA VAL A 14 -16.09 0.85 -9.60
C VAL A 14 -14.72 0.30 -9.21
N THR A 15 -14.64 -0.75 -8.38
CA THR A 15 -13.35 -1.37 -8.02
C THR A 15 -12.64 -1.93 -9.25
N CYS A 16 -13.37 -2.64 -10.13
CA CYS A 16 -12.82 -3.19 -11.37
C CYS A 16 -12.33 -2.12 -12.35
N ILE A 17 -13.08 -1.02 -12.51
CA ILE A 17 -12.78 0.03 -13.50
C ILE A 17 -11.69 0.97 -12.99
N THR A 18 -11.77 1.38 -11.72
CA THR A 18 -10.81 2.34 -11.15
C THR A 18 -9.53 1.68 -10.66
N GLY A 19 -9.56 0.36 -10.43
CA GLY A 19 -8.45 -0.35 -9.80
C GLY A 19 -8.13 0.21 -8.41
N SER A 20 -9.12 0.74 -7.70
CA SER A 20 -8.93 1.35 -6.38
C SER A 20 -9.77 0.65 -5.31
N ALA A 21 -9.15 0.41 -4.17
CA ALA A 21 -9.77 -0.10 -2.95
C ALA A 21 -9.80 0.95 -1.83
N ASP A 22 -9.56 2.23 -2.16
CA ASP A 22 -9.65 3.33 -1.20
C ASP A 22 -11.08 3.39 -0.61
N PRO A 23 -11.24 3.33 0.72
CA PRO A 23 -12.54 3.47 1.38
C PRO A 23 -13.35 4.68 0.92
N ARG A 24 -12.70 5.80 0.55
CA ARG A 24 -13.37 7.01 0.06
C ARG A 24 -14.01 6.79 -1.31
N VAL A 25 -13.31 6.09 -2.20
CA VAL A 25 -13.82 5.71 -3.53
C VAL A 25 -15.01 4.77 -3.36
N LEU A 26 -14.87 3.74 -2.52
CA LEU A 26 -15.95 2.78 -2.26
C LEU A 26 -17.17 3.44 -1.61
N LEU A 27 -16.97 4.37 -0.68
CA LEU A 27 -18.04 5.13 -0.05
C LEU A 27 -18.79 5.99 -1.07
N LEU A 28 -18.08 6.73 -1.92
CA LEU A 28 -18.71 7.56 -2.96
C LEU A 28 -19.45 6.70 -4.01
N ALA A 29 -18.90 5.56 -4.38
CA ALA A 29 -19.58 4.59 -5.25
C ALA A 29 -20.86 4.03 -4.61
N GLY A 30 -20.80 3.73 -3.31
CA GLY A 30 -21.94 3.34 -2.51
C GLY A 30 -23.02 4.41 -2.51
N ILE A 31 -22.67 5.66 -2.15
CA ILE A 31 -23.61 6.80 -2.16
C ILE A 31 -24.21 7.00 -3.54
N GLY A 32 -23.37 7.01 -4.59
CA GLY A 32 -23.82 7.16 -5.99
C GLY A 32 -24.85 6.11 -6.39
N SER A 33 -24.67 4.86 -5.96
CA SER A 33 -25.59 3.76 -6.25
C SER A 33 -26.98 3.89 -5.62
N GLN A 34 -27.11 4.73 -4.58
CA GLN A 34 -28.35 4.92 -3.82
C GLN A 34 -29.16 6.13 -4.31
N ILE A 35 -28.54 7.04 -5.07
CA ILE A 35 -29.19 8.22 -5.65
C ILE A 35 -30.44 7.87 -6.48
N PRO A 36 -30.49 6.77 -7.27
CA PRO A 36 -31.68 6.46 -8.06
C PRO A 36 -32.95 6.27 -7.21
N ASP A 37 -32.80 5.67 -6.03
CA ASP A 37 -33.90 5.40 -5.08
C ASP A 37 -34.47 6.66 -4.39
N LEU A 38 -33.91 7.85 -4.65
CA LEU A 38 -34.44 9.13 -4.16
C LEU A 38 -35.81 9.50 -4.77
N ASP A 39 -36.26 8.80 -5.80
CA ASP A 39 -37.51 9.09 -6.50
C ASP A 39 -38.77 8.49 -5.86
N THR A 40 -38.63 7.76 -4.74
CA THR A 40 -39.78 7.23 -3.99
C THR A 40 -39.66 7.43 -2.49
N THR A 41 -40.74 7.90 -1.87
CA THR A 41 -40.84 8.03 -0.41
C THR A 41 -40.90 6.70 0.33
N LYS A 42 -40.93 5.57 -0.39
CA LYS A 42 -40.96 4.22 0.19
C LYS A 42 -39.57 3.63 0.45
N SER A 43 -38.53 4.18 -0.17
CA SER A 43 -37.16 3.70 0.01
C SER A 43 -36.53 4.32 1.27
N TRP A 44 -35.55 3.64 1.85
CA TRP A 44 -34.78 4.19 2.99
C TRP A 44 -34.11 5.51 2.63
N VAL A 45 -33.63 5.62 1.39
CA VAL A 45 -32.96 6.83 0.87
C VAL A 45 -33.99 7.95 0.69
N GLY A 46 -35.13 7.68 0.08
CA GLY A 46 -36.19 8.66 -0.09
C GLY A 46 -36.78 9.15 1.24
N LEU A 47 -36.86 8.29 2.26
CA LEU A 47 -37.24 8.69 3.62
C LEU A 47 -36.18 9.60 4.27
N ALA A 48 -34.90 9.29 4.11
CA ALA A 48 -33.81 10.11 4.64
C ALA A 48 -33.75 11.51 4.01
N PHE A 49 -34.16 11.63 2.74
CA PHE A 49 -34.19 12.88 1.98
C PHE A 49 -35.61 13.45 1.82
N PHE A 50 -36.53 13.13 2.73
CA PHE A 50 -37.81 13.86 2.80
C PHE A 50 -37.53 15.33 3.17
N PRO A 51 -38.03 16.35 2.43
CA PRO A 51 -39.17 16.35 1.50
C PRO A 51 -38.81 16.23 0.01
N LEU A 52 -37.53 16.18 -0.37
CA LEU A 52 -37.09 16.15 -1.76
C LEU A 52 -37.65 14.93 -2.51
N ALA A 53 -37.64 13.76 -1.87
CA ALA A 53 -38.17 12.53 -2.47
C ALA A 53 -39.66 12.66 -2.83
N ARG A 54 -40.46 13.28 -1.95
CA ARG A 54 -41.89 13.55 -2.21
C ARG A 54 -42.08 14.50 -3.39
N PHE A 55 -41.28 15.56 -3.47
CA PHE A 55 -41.33 16.52 -4.57
C PHE A 55 -41.08 15.85 -5.93
N ILE A 56 -40.13 14.91 -5.97
CA ILE A 56 -39.78 14.14 -7.17
C ILE A 56 -40.88 13.13 -7.50
N GLU A 57 -41.33 12.34 -6.52
CA GLU A 57 -42.36 11.30 -6.70
C GLU A 57 -43.69 11.88 -7.20
N GLU A 58 -44.07 13.10 -6.79
CA GLU A 58 -45.28 13.78 -7.27
C GLU A 58 -45.18 14.29 -8.72
N ARG A 59 -43.97 14.51 -9.26
CA ARG A 59 -43.75 15.15 -10.58
C ARG A 59 -43.26 14.20 -11.66
N TYR A 60 -42.58 13.14 -11.27
CA TYR A 60 -41.89 12.25 -12.19
C TYR A 60 -42.25 10.79 -11.89
N PRO A 61 -42.49 9.97 -12.93
CA PRO A 61 -42.67 8.54 -12.73
C PRO A 61 -41.43 7.91 -12.08
N HIS A 62 -41.62 6.92 -11.22
CA HIS A 62 -40.52 6.12 -10.69
C HIS A 62 -39.68 5.53 -11.85
N ARG A 63 -38.35 5.55 -11.69
CA ARG A 63 -37.35 5.13 -12.69
C ARG A 63 -37.25 6.01 -13.95
N SER A 64 -37.49 7.31 -13.78
CA SER A 64 -37.27 8.32 -14.82
C SER A 64 -36.02 9.17 -14.56
N VAL A 65 -36.19 10.37 -14.00
CA VAL A 65 -35.16 11.40 -13.84
C VAL A 65 -33.94 10.90 -13.07
N THR A 66 -34.18 10.23 -11.94
CA THR A 66 -33.11 9.74 -11.05
C THR A 66 -32.40 8.49 -11.59
N HIS A 67 -32.91 7.88 -12.66
CA HIS A 67 -32.34 6.67 -13.26
C HIS A 67 -31.72 6.95 -14.64
N SER A 68 -31.28 8.19 -14.88
CA SER A 68 -30.84 8.67 -16.18
C SER A 68 -29.32 8.77 -16.33
N ILE A 69 -28.82 8.50 -17.53
CA ILE A 69 -27.41 8.75 -17.87
C ILE A 69 -27.07 10.24 -17.78
N CYS A 70 -28.04 11.13 -18.09
CA CYS A 70 -27.88 12.57 -17.96
C CYS A 70 -27.61 12.98 -16.50
N LEU A 71 -28.26 12.34 -15.53
CA LEU A 71 -27.96 12.57 -14.12
C LEU A 71 -26.55 12.07 -13.76
N SER A 72 -26.11 10.94 -14.32
CA SER A 72 -24.72 10.46 -14.14
C SER A 72 -23.69 11.49 -14.63
N LEU A 73 -23.96 12.10 -15.79
CA LEU A 73 -23.12 13.18 -16.35
C LEU A 73 -23.17 14.45 -15.49
N ALA A 74 -24.36 14.83 -15.00
CA ALA A 74 -24.50 15.96 -14.09
C ALA A 74 -23.72 15.73 -12.78
N LEU A 75 -23.78 14.52 -12.21
CA LEU A 75 -22.97 14.14 -11.05
C LEU A 75 -21.48 14.27 -11.35
N ALA A 76 -21.02 13.83 -12.53
CA ALA A 76 -19.61 13.98 -12.92
C ALA A 76 -19.18 15.47 -13.01
N LEU A 77 -20.07 16.36 -13.45
CA LEU A 77 -19.79 17.80 -13.45
C LEU A 77 -19.80 18.38 -12.02
N ILE A 78 -20.73 17.96 -11.17
CA ILE A 78 -20.82 18.42 -9.78
C ILE A 78 -19.60 17.96 -8.97
N THR A 79 -19.13 16.73 -9.20
CA THR A 79 -17.96 16.18 -8.49
C THR A 79 -16.63 16.61 -9.10
N LEU A 80 -16.62 17.39 -10.19
CA LEU A 80 -15.41 17.81 -10.90
C LEU A 80 -14.30 18.40 -10.00
N PRO A 81 -14.58 19.18 -8.93
CA PRO A 81 -13.53 19.62 -8.01
C PRO A 81 -12.71 18.48 -7.39
N LEU A 82 -13.31 17.29 -7.20
CA LEU A 82 -12.60 16.11 -6.68
C LEU A 82 -11.50 15.62 -7.63
N LEU A 83 -11.65 15.85 -8.94
CA LEU A 83 -10.65 15.48 -9.94
C LEU A 83 -9.34 16.22 -9.69
N PHE A 84 -9.43 17.52 -9.45
CA PHE A 84 -8.28 18.39 -9.26
C PHE A 84 -7.67 18.29 -7.85
N LEU A 85 -8.49 18.01 -6.84
CA LEU A 85 -8.05 17.97 -5.44
C LEU A 85 -7.54 16.59 -5.00
N TYR A 86 -8.13 15.51 -5.52
CA TYR A 86 -7.91 14.15 -5.00
C TYR A 86 -7.67 13.09 -6.09
N GLY A 87 -7.73 13.47 -7.38
CA GLY A 87 -7.47 12.59 -8.50
C GLY A 87 -8.72 11.97 -9.13
N TRP A 88 -8.50 11.33 -10.29
CA TRP A 88 -9.58 10.87 -11.16
C TRP A 88 -10.41 9.71 -10.57
N GLN A 89 -9.79 8.85 -9.76
CA GLN A 89 -10.47 7.71 -9.14
C GLN A 89 -11.57 8.16 -8.17
N LEU A 90 -11.31 9.21 -7.37
CA LEU A 90 -12.28 9.75 -6.43
C LEU A 90 -13.39 10.53 -7.14
N TRP A 91 -13.03 11.29 -8.18
CA TRP A 91 -13.99 12.02 -9.02
C TRP A 91 -15.01 11.10 -9.68
N VAL A 92 -14.55 10.00 -10.30
CA VAL A 92 -15.39 9.11 -11.09
C VAL A 92 -16.24 8.18 -10.23
N ALA A 93 -15.89 7.97 -8.96
CA ALA A 93 -16.52 6.99 -8.08
C ALA A 93 -18.05 7.14 -7.95
N MET A 94 -18.52 8.34 -7.62
CA MET A 94 -19.95 8.64 -7.47
C MET A 94 -20.73 8.57 -8.80
N PRO A 95 -20.32 9.25 -9.90
CA PRO A 95 -21.06 9.18 -11.16
C PRO A 95 -21.04 7.78 -11.76
N LEU A 96 -19.95 7.02 -11.63
CA LEU A 96 -19.86 5.65 -12.11
C LEU A 96 -20.72 4.71 -11.26
N GLY A 97 -20.74 4.88 -9.95
CA GLY A 97 -21.61 4.09 -9.07
C GLY A 97 -23.10 4.27 -9.39
N HIS A 98 -23.51 5.52 -9.64
CA HIS A 98 -24.85 5.86 -10.12
C HIS A 98 -25.14 5.28 -11.52
N LEU A 99 -24.18 5.37 -12.45
CA LEU A 99 -24.34 4.85 -13.80
C LEU A 99 -24.57 3.33 -13.78
N LEU A 100 -23.77 2.60 -13.00
CA LEU A 100 -23.84 1.14 -12.90
C LEU A 100 -25.14 0.69 -12.23
N SER A 101 -25.61 1.38 -11.19
CA SER A 101 -26.91 1.09 -10.57
C SER A 101 -28.05 1.32 -11.56
N CYS A 102 -28.07 2.45 -12.28
CA CYS A 102 -29.09 2.75 -13.29
C CYS A 102 -29.06 1.73 -14.43
N PHE A 103 -27.87 1.39 -14.92
CA PHE A 103 -27.69 0.41 -15.99
C PHE A 103 -28.14 -0.99 -15.57
N SER A 104 -27.98 -1.36 -14.30
CA SER A 104 -28.49 -2.63 -13.79
C SER A 104 -30.02 -2.71 -13.82
N ASP A 105 -30.72 -1.59 -13.58
CA ASP A 105 -32.19 -1.56 -13.63
C ASP A 105 -32.76 -1.79 -15.02
N CYS A 106 -32.00 -1.47 -16.06
CA CYS A 106 -32.36 -1.80 -17.44
C CYS A 106 -32.61 -3.31 -17.63
N PHE A 107 -31.95 -4.18 -16.87
CA PHE A 107 -32.12 -5.64 -16.98
C PHE A 107 -33.27 -6.20 -16.12
N THR A 108 -34.02 -5.33 -15.44
CA THR A 108 -35.25 -5.72 -14.74
C THR A 108 -36.44 -5.78 -15.68
N ARG A 109 -37.52 -6.45 -15.26
CA ARG A 109 -38.76 -6.52 -16.04
C ARG A 109 -39.35 -5.16 -16.40
N LEU A 110 -39.21 -4.18 -15.49
CA LEU A 110 -39.74 -2.83 -15.67
C LEU A 110 -38.78 -1.91 -16.41
N GLY A 111 -37.48 -2.24 -16.48
CA GLY A 111 -36.45 -1.34 -17.02
C GLY A 111 -36.36 0.00 -16.27
N CYS A 112 -35.74 0.97 -16.92
CA CYS A 112 -35.71 2.38 -16.53
C CYS A 112 -35.62 3.30 -17.77
N GLN A 113 -35.98 4.58 -17.63
CA GLN A 113 -35.82 5.56 -18.71
C GLN A 113 -34.37 6.06 -18.76
N PHE A 114 -33.44 5.18 -19.15
CA PHE A 114 -32.01 5.41 -19.07
C PHE A 114 -31.54 6.67 -19.84
N PHE A 115 -32.19 6.99 -20.96
CA PHE A 115 -31.85 8.14 -21.81
C PHE A 115 -32.68 9.40 -21.54
N TRP A 116 -33.40 9.46 -20.42
CA TRP A 116 -34.13 10.67 -20.03
C TRP A 116 -33.14 11.86 -19.89
N PRO A 117 -33.48 13.08 -20.36
CA PRO A 117 -34.73 13.51 -20.98
C PRO A 117 -34.77 13.38 -22.51
N ILE A 118 -33.66 12.95 -23.15
CA ILE A 118 -33.51 12.88 -24.61
C ILE A 118 -34.49 11.84 -25.20
N ASN A 119 -34.57 10.67 -24.58
CA ASN A 119 -35.60 9.68 -24.85
C ASN A 119 -36.27 9.26 -23.54
N LYS A 120 -37.60 9.33 -23.51
CA LYS A 120 -38.45 8.96 -22.36
C LYS A 120 -38.94 7.51 -22.43
N ASP A 121 -38.55 6.77 -23.46
CA ASP A 121 -38.84 5.34 -23.58
C ASP A 121 -38.15 4.57 -22.47
N ILE A 122 -38.85 3.54 -21.97
CA ILE A 122 -38.28 2.61 -21.00
C ILE A 122 -37.30 1.72 -21.75
N TRP A 123 -36.03 1.80 -21.36
CA TRP A 123 -35.01 0.92 -21.89
C TRP A 123 -34.97 -0.37 -21.09
N VAL A 124 -35.05 -1.49 -21.80
CA VAL A 124 -35.03 -2.83 -21.20
C VAL A 124 -34.00 -3.69 -21.91
N GLY A 125 -33.01 -4.15 -21.15
CA GLY A 125 -32.01 -5.12 -21.59
C GLY A 125 -32.58 -6.53 -21.64
N GLY A 126 -32.17 -7.30 -22.65
CA GLY A 126 -32.58 -8.69 -22.85
C GLY A 126 -33.76 -8.84 -23.82
N LEU A 127 -33.48 -9.50 -24.95
CA LEU A 127 -34.43 -9.77 -26.03
C LEU A 127 -35.59 -10.67 -25.59
N ASN A 128 -35.36 -11.57 -24.61
CA ASN A 128 -36.39 -12.47 -24.10
C ASN A 128 -37.00 -11.92 -22.78
N PRO A 129 -38.29 -11.54 -22.77
CA PRO A 129 -38.96 -11.01 -21.57
C PRO A 129 -38.96 -11.98 -20.37
N ARG A 130 -38.86 -13.29 -20.62
CA ARG A 130 -38.89 -14.31 -19.56
C ARG A 130 -37.61 -14.35 -18.73
N ASN A 131 -36.48 -13.92 -19.30
CA ASN A 131 -35.17 -13.95 -18.65
C ASN A 131 -34.87 -12.66 -17.86
N ARG A 132 -35.80 -11.69 -17.87
CA ARG A 132 -35.63 -10.41 -17.17
C ARG A 132 -35.75 -10.58 -15.66
N LEU A 133 -34.89 -9.86 -14.94
CA LEU A 133 -34.81 -9.94 -13.49
C LEU A 133 -36.09 -9.38 -12.86
N GLN A 134 -36.57 -10.07 -11.84
CA GLN A 134 -37.68 -9.62 -11.01
C GLN A 134 -37.16 -9.39 -9.61
N THR A 135 -37.51 -8.24 -9.04
CA THR A 135 -37.10 -7.86 -7.69
C THR A 135 -37.63 -8.86 -6.66
N GLY A 136 -36.78 -9.28 -5.72
CA GLY A 136 -37.05 -10.26 -4.68
C GLY A 136 -37.07 -11.72 -5.15
N LYS A 137 -36.70 -12.02 -6.40
CA LYS A 137 -36.67 -13.39 -6.92
C LYS A 137 -35.26 -13.99 -6.97
N PRO A 138 -35.11 -15.33 -7.06
CA PRO A 138 -33.80 -15.99 -7.05
C PRO A 138 -32.78 -15.46 -8.06
N GLY A 139 -33.24 -15.02 -9.24
CA GLY A 139 -32.37 -14.42 -10.24
C GLY A 139 -31.67 -13.14 -9.78
N GLU A 140 -32.32 -12.31 -8.97
CA GLU A 140 -31.70 -11.11 -8.42
C GLU A 140 -30.68 -11.46 -7.31
N TYR A 141 -31.00 -12.44 -6.47
CA TYR A 141 -30.05 -12.94 -5.47
C TYR A 141 -28.81 -13.57 -6.12
N ALA A 142 -28.96 -14.25 -7.25
CA ALA A 142 -27.81 -14.75 -8.02
C ALA A 142 -26.91 -13.60 -8.49
N VAL A 143 -27.49 -12.53 -9.05
CA VAL A 143 -26.74 -11.32 -9.45
C VAL A 143 -26.05 -10.66 -8.25
N LEU A 144 -26.73 -10.57 -7.10
CA LEU A 144 -26.14 -10.07 -5.86
C LEU A 144 -24.93 -10.89 -5.43
N VAL A 145 -25.06 -12.21 -5.34
CA VAL A 145 -23.96 -13.11 -4.95
C VAL A 145 -22.80 -13.01 -5.93
N CYS A 146 -23.06 -13.03 -7.25
CA CYS A 146 -22.03 -12.87 -8.26
C CYS A 146 -21.31 -11.52 -8.14
N SER A 147 -22.06 -10.42 -7.91
CA SER A 147 -21.47 -9.08 -7.75
C SER A 147 -20.60 -8.99 -6.50
N VAL A 148 -21.04 -9.59 -5.38
CA VAL A 148 -20.24 -9.68 -4.15
C VAL A 148 -18.98 -10.51 -4.37
N CYS A 149 -19.07 -11.66 -5.04
CA CYS A 149 -17.91 -12.46 -5.38
C CYS A 149 -16.90 -11.70 -6.25
N ILE A 150 -17.39 -11.02 -7.30
CA ILE A 150 -16.56 -10.18 -8.17
C ILE A 150 -15.91 -9.06 -7.37
N PHE A 151 -16.67 -8.38 -6.51
CA PHE A 151 -16.12 -7.34 -5.63
C PHE A 151 -15.02 -7.89 -4.72
N CYS A 152 -15.23 -9.03 -4.05
CA CYS A 152 -14.21 -9.64 -3.19
C CYS A 152 -12.93 -10.01 -3.97
N ILE A 153 -13.08 -10.58 -5.17
CA ILE A 153 -11.94 -10.93 -6.03
C ILE A 153 -11.22 -9.67 -6.50
N ALA A 154 -11.95 -8.70 -7.03
CA ALA A 154 -11.39 -7.43 -7.51
C ALA A 154 -10.70 -6.68 -6.37
N PHE A 155 -11.32 -6.62 -5.20
CA PHE A 155 -10.75 -6.04 -4.00
C PHE A 155 -9.45 -6.74 -3.59
N TYR A 156 -9.43 -8.08 -3.59
CA TYR A 156 -8.21 -8.86 -3.30
C TYR A 156 -7.07 -8.58 -4.30
N VAL A 157 -7.40 -8.55 -5.60
CA VAL A 157 -6.43 -8.29 -6.68
C VAL A 157 -5.92 -6.85 -6.63
N VAL A 158 -6.80 -5.86 -6.46
CA VAL A 158 -6.47 -4.43 -6.40
C VAL A 158 -5.66 -4.10 -5.14
N THR A 159 -6.00 -4.72 -4.01
CA THR A 159 -5.16 -4.61 -2.80
C THR A 159 -3.91 -5.47 -2.86
N GLY A 160 -3.64 -6.12 -4.01
CA GLY A 160 -2.39 -6.79 -4.34
C GLY A 160 -2.02 -7.93 -3.40
N GLY A 161 -3.01 -8.65 -2.85
CA GLY A 161 -2.73 -9.69 -1.84
C GLY A 161 -1.93 -9.16 -0.63
N GLY A 162 -1.99 -7.84 -0.36
CA GLY A 162 -1.08 -7.17 0.56
C GLY A 162 -1.66 -5.96 1.29
N GLY A 163 -2.85 -5.46 0.99
CA GLY A 163 -3.44 -4.35 1.76
C GLY A 163 -3.93 -4.79 3.14
N ILE A 164 -5.09 -5.47 3.17
CA ILE A 164 -5.58 -6.12 4.38
C ILE A 164 -4.69 -7.30 4.76
N GLY A 165 -4.09 -8.00 3.77
CA GLY A 165 -3.10 -9.03 3.99
C GLY A 165 -1.88 -8.53 4.78
N ARG A 166 -1.14 -7.52 4.30
CA ARG A 166 0.00 -6.99 5.07
C ARG A 166 -0.44 -6.36 6.38
N TRP A 167 -1.54 -5.62 6.41
CA TRP A 167 -2.04 -5.03 7.66
C TRP A 167 -2.40 -6.11 8.69
N ALA A 168 -3.12 -7.16 8.28
CA ALA A 168 -3.49 -8.28 9.15
C ALA A 168 -2.26 -9.11 9.52
N THR A 169 -1.32 -9.36 8.61
CA THR A 169 -0.07 -10.05 8.92
C THR A 169 0.80 -9.24 9.89
N GLN A 170 0.90 -7.91 9.72
CA GLN A 170 1.59 -7.03 10.66
C GLN A 170 0.94 -7.04 12.05
N LEU A 171 -0.40 -7.03 12.09
CA LEU A 171 -1.15 -6.96 13.35
C LEU A 171 -1.21 -8.32 14.08
N LEU A 172 -1.46 -9.40 13.35
CA LEU A 172 -1.69 -10.74 13.90
C LEU A 172 -0.39 -11.55 14.03
N PHE A 173 0.60 -11.31 13.16
CA PHE A 173 1.85 -12.05 13.09
C PHE A 173 3.08 -11.10 13.01
N PRO A 174 3.36 -10.33 14.08
CA PRO A 174 4.52 -9.44 14.18
C PRO A 174 5.84 -10.24 14.37
N THR A 175 6.18 -11.03 13.36
CA THR A 175 7.35 -11.91 13.34
C THR A 175 8.51 -11.27 12.57
N PRO A 176 9.75 -11.75 12.77
CA PRO A 176 10.91 -11.27 12.01
C PRO A 176 10.77 -11.49 10.51
N GLN A 177 10.14 -12.58 10.08
CA GLN A 177 9.92 -12.85 8.65
C GLN A 177 9.00 -11.81 8.01
N THR A 178 7.97 -11.36 8.73
CA THR A 178 7.06 -10.32 8.26
C THR A 178 7.81 -9.00 8.02
N ALA A 179 8.69 -8.62 8.94
CA ALA A 179 9.50 -7.41 8.79
C ALA A 179 10.50 -7.50 7.62
N VAL A 180 11.10 -8.67 7.39
CA VAL A 180 11.96 -8.93 6.22
C VAL A 180 11.19 -8.79 4.91
N GLU A 181 10.00 -9.39 4.81
CA GLU A 181 9.19 -9.35 3.60
C GLU A 181 8.75 -7.91 3.28
N LEU A 182 8.33 -7.15 4.29
CA LEU A 182 7.95 -5.74 4.12
C LEU A 182 9.12 -4.87 3.68
N LEU A 183 10.31 -5.10 4.24
CA LEU A 183 11.51 -4.37 3.83
C LEU A 183 11.90 -4.67 2.38
N ARG A 184 11.79 -5.93 1.93
CA ARG A 184 12.07 -6.31 0.54
C ARG A 184 11.10 -5.66 -0.46
N GLN A 185 9.87 -5.45 -0.04
CA GLN A 185 8.84 -4.82 -0.87
C GLN A 185 9.04 -3.31 -1.01
N GLU A 186 9.65 -2.66 -0.01
CA GLU A 186 10.01 -1.25 -0.04
C GLU A 186 11.43 -1.09 -0.60
N ASN A 187 11.54 -1.10 -1.93
CA ASN A 187 12.83 -0.95 -2.61
C ASN A 187 13.51 0.37 -2.21
N GLN A 188 14.77 0.29 -1.76
CA GLN A 188 15.62 1.44 -1.38
C GLN A 188 15.04 2.36 -0.30
N LYS A 189 14.29 1.82 0.68
CA LYS A 189 13.85 2.58 1.85
C LYS A 189 14.20 1.85 3.13
N ALA A 190 14.67 2.58 4.13
CA ALA A 190 14.72 2.09 5.50
C ALA A 190 13.34 2.25 6.14
N ILE A 191 12.95 1.24 6.92
CA ILE A 191 11.67 1.24 7.62
C ILE A 191 11.94 1.28 9.13
N LEU A 192 11.24 2.13 9.86
CA LEU A 192 11.34 2.15 11.31
C LEU A 192 10.63 0.91 11.88
N ILE A 193 11.33 0.16 12.72
CA ILE A 193 10.80 -1.02 13.41
C ILE A 193 10.99 -0.89 14.91
N ARG A 194 10.06 -1.43 15.69
CA ARG A 194 10.20 -1.61 17.13
C ARG A 194 10.49 -3.08 17.41
N VAL A 195 11.62 -3.34 18.05
CA VAL A 195 12.07 -4.70 18.34
C VAL A 195 11.93 -4.97 19.82
N GLN A 196 11.18 -6.00 20.16
CA GLN A 196 11.07 -6.55 21.50
C GLN A 196 11.74 -7.91 21.56
N GLY A 197 12.75 -8.06 22.41
CA GLY A 197 13.55 -9.28 22.45
C GLY A 197 14.56 -9.29 23.57
N ASN A 198 15.56 -10.16 23.43
CA ASN A 198 16.66 -10.28 24.36
C ASN A 198 17.99 -10.15 23.60
N ARG A 199 18.97 -9.46 24.17
CA ARG A 199 20.35 -9.49 23.65
C ARG A 199 20.98 -10.85 23.92
N LYS A 200 21.74 -11.37 22.97
CA LYS A 200 22.39 -12.69 23.07
C LYS A 200 23.56 -12.70 24.07
N VAL A 201 24.20 -11.55 24.26
CA VAL A 201 25.44 -11.44 25.06
C VAL A 201 25.16 -11.49 26.57
N ASP A 202 24.17 -10.75 27.04
CA ASP A 202 23.87 -10.57 28.47
C ASP A 202 22.43 -11.00 28.85
N GLY A 203 21.60 -11.37 27.87
CA GLY A 203 20.20 -11.73 28.09
C GLY A 203 19.31 -10.53 28.43
N SER A 204 19.82 -9.30 28.40
CA SER A 204 19.07 -8.08 28.71
C SER A 204 17.89 -7.90 27.77
N LEU A 205 16.80 -7.32 28.30
CA LEU A 205 15.59 -7.06 27.53
C LEU A 205 15.81 -5.85 26.62
N VAL A 206 15.48 -6.00 25.33
CA VAL A 206 15.50 -4.93 24.33
C VAL A 206 14.05 -4.59 23.98
N ASN A 207 13.70 -3.31 24.09
CA ASN A 207 12.42 -2.76 23.63
C ASN A 207 12.65 -1.36 23.04
N GLU A 208 13.35 -1.33 21.92
CA GLU A 208 13.87 -0.12 21.30
C GLU A 208 13.42 -0.02 19.84
N GLN A 209 13.54 1.18 19.28
CA GLN A 209 13.24 1.46 17.88
C GLN A 209 14.53 1.51 17.07
N PHE A 210 14.50 0.85 15.91
CA PHE A 210 15.63 0.77 15.00
C PHE A 210 15.18 1.03 13.57
N TRP A 211 16.08 1.57 12.75
CA TRP A 211 15.89 1.66 11.31
C TRP A 211 16.36 0.37 10.65
N ALA A 212 15.45 -0.41 10.07
CA ALA A 212 15.79 -1.58 9.27
C ALA A 212 16.32 -1.12 7.90
N ILE A 213 17.58 -1.41 7.61
CA ILE A 213 18.30 -0.90 6.42
C ILE A 213 18.48 -1.99 5.37
N ALA A 214 18.66 -3.23 5.80
CA ALA A 214 18.81 -4.37 4.91
C ALA A 214 18.28 -5.66 5.55
N ALA A 215 17.93 -6.62 4.71
CA ALA A 215 17.62 -7.98 5.14
C ALA A 215 18.52 -8.97 4.39
N ASN A 216 19.19 -9.85 5.13
CA ASN A 216 19.96 -10.95 4.58
C ASN A 216 19.38 -12.28 5.09
N GLY A 217 18.74 -13.05 4.21
CA GLY A 217 17.96 -14.21 4.63
C GLY A 217 16.87 -13.85 5.64
N ASN A 218 16.94 -14.43 6.84
CA ASN A 218 16.02 -14.19 7.97
C ASN A 218 16.56 -13.17 8.99
N VAL A 219 17.67 -12.51 8.70
CA VAL A 219 18.32 -11.57 9.60
C VAL A 219 18.16 -10.14 9.07
N LEU A 220 17.73 -9.23 9.93
CA LEU A 220 17.59 -7.82 9.65
C LEU A 220 18.81 -7.06 10.15
N THR A 221 19.44 -6.27 9.28
CA THR A 221 20.47 -5.30 9.68
C THR A 221 19.78 -3.98 10.02
N VAL A 222 19.95 -3.54 11.27
CA VAL A 222 19.24 -2.41 11.82
C VAL A 222 20.21 -1.38 12.40
N LYS A 223 19.86 -0.09 12.31
CA LYS A 223 20.62 1.03 12.90
C LYS A 223 19.83 1.66 14.04
N SER A 224 20.47 1.81 15.20
CA SER A 224 19.91 2.51 16.35
C SER A 224 19.89 4.03 16.16
N THR A 225 19.12 4.72 16.99
CA THR A 225 19.13 6.19 17.09
C THR A 225 20.50 6.74 17.48
N THR A 226 21.32 5.96 18.18
CA THR A 226 22.71 6.29 18.53
C THR A 226 23.70 6.12 17.37
N GLY A 227 23.25 5.56 16.25
CA GLY A 227 24.07 5.29 15.06
C GLY A 227 24.72 3.91 15.03
N GLU A 228 24.57 3.11 16.09
CA GLU A 228 25.13 1.75 16.20
C GLU A 228 24.34 0.75 15.36
N ILE A 229 25.02 -0.28 14.84
CA ILE A 229 24.45 -1.29 13.92
C ILE A 229 24.35 -2.65 14.59
N PHE A 230 23.20 -3.30 14.40
CA PHE A 230 22.87 -4.59 14.99
C PHE A 230 22.28 -5.52 13.94
N GLN A 231 22.42 -6.83 14.16
CA GLN A 231 21.65 -7.85 13.48
C GLN A 231 20.53 -8.36 14.39
N VAL A 232 19.30 -8.27 13.89
CA VAL A 232 18.10 -8.77 14.54
C VAL A 232 17.66 -10.05 13.83
N GLY A 233 17.71 -11.17 14.55
CA GLY A 233 17.36 -12.49 14.03
C GLY A 233 17.84 -13.60 14.97
N GLU A 234 17.46 -14.85 14.71
CA GLU A 234 17.87 -15.99 15.55
C GLU A 234 19.40 -16.15 15.63
N THR A 235 20.10 -15.82 14.54
CA THR A 235 21.57 -15.88 14.46
C THR A 235 22.25 -14.55 14.78
N GLY A 236 21.50 -13.46 14.97
CA GLY A 236 22.03 -12.11 15.22
C GLY A 236 22.37 -11.84 16.69
N GLU A 237 22.79 -10.62 16.99
CA GLU A 237 23.09 -10.18 18.36
C GLU A 237 21.83 -9.95 19.20
N VAL A 238 20.71 -9.60 18.55
CA VAL A 238 19.41 -9.43 19.19
C VAL A 238 18.46 -10.51 18.69
N VAL A 239 17.97 -11.34 19.62
CA VAL A 239 16.96 -12.37 19.33
C VAL A 239 15.57 -11.76 19.56
N PRO A 240 14.80 -11.48 18.50
CA PRO A 240 13.49 -10.85 18.61
C PRO A 240 12.44 -11.86 19.08
N LYS A 241 11.62 -11.47 20.04
CA LYS A 241 10.35 -12.14 20.36
C LYS A 241 9.20 -11.57 19.54
N ARG A 242 9.25 -10.27 19.24
CA ARG A 242 8.25 -9.54 18.48
C ARG A 242 8.88 -8.38 17.74
N ILE A 243 8.47 -8.18 16.48
CA ILE A 243 8.89 -7.02 15.67
C ILE A 243 7.65 -6.31 15.14
N ASP A 244 7.43 -5.08 15.59
CA ASP A 244 6.36 -4.23 15.08
C ASP A 244 6.95 -3.26 14.03
N VAL A 245 6.36 -3.23 12.83
CA VAL A 245 6.79 -2.33 11.76
C VAL A 245 6.00 -1.02 11.86
N LEU A 246 6.70 0.11 11.91
CA LEU A 246 6.11 1.45 12.04
C LEU A 246 5.93 2.11 10.67
N SER A 247 5.15 3.19 10.63
CA SER A 247 4.78 3.87 9.38
C SER A 247 5.89 4.75 8.81
N ASP A 248 6.88 5.12 9.62
CA ASP A 248 7.95 6.01 9.22
C ASP A 248 8.94 5.30 8.28
N LYS A 249 9.25 5.98 7.18
CA LYS A 249 10.13 5.49 6.11
C LYS A 249 11.17 6.54 5.77
N LEU A 250 12.41 6.11 5.57
CA LEU A 250 13.53 6.95 5.19
C LEU A 250 14.07 6.47 3.84
N SER A 251 14.24 7.38 2.87
CA SER A 251 14.72 7.03 1.53
C SER A 251 16.23 6.80 1.53
N ILE A 252 16.67 5.65 1.05
CA ILE A 252 18.10 5.33 0.94
C ILE A 252 18.56 5.59 -0.50
N LYS A 253 19.54 6.47 -0.67
CA LYS A 253 20.23 6.61 -1.96
C LYS A 253 21.41 5.64 -2.00
N ILE A 254 21.40 4.73 -2.98
CA ILE A 254 22.47 3.76 -3.17
C ILE A 254 23.35 4.19 -4.35
N LYS A 255 24.61 4.47 -4.09
CA LYS A 255 25.63 4.76 -5.12
C LYS A 255 26.66 3.63 -5.10
N ARG A 256 26.86 2.99 -6.25
CA ARG A 256 27.98 2.06 -6.45
C ARG A 256 29.21 2.85 -6.86
N GLN A 257 30.34 2.59 -6.22
CA GLN A 257 31.61 3.22 -6.52
C GLN A 257 32.70 2.15 -6.55
N ARG A 258 33.47 2.15 -7.63
CA ARG A 258 34.70 1.37 -7.74
C ARG A 258 35.85 2.30 -7.37
N ILE A 259 36.75 1.81 -6.52
CA ILE A 259 37.90 2.55 -6.00
C ILE A 259 39.14 1.86 -6.56
N GLU A 260 40.04 2.65 -7.14
CA GLU A 260 41.31 2.19 -7.69
C GLU A 260 42.36 3.24 -7.31
N GLU A 261 43.40 2.81 -6.60
CA GLU A 261 44.58 3.61 -6.25
C GLU A 261 44.24 4.97 -5.59
N VAL A 262 43.61 4.95 -4.42
CA VAL A 262 43.23 6.17 -3.68
C VAL A 262 43.70 6.09 -2.23
N GLU A 263 44.14 7.23 -1.68
CA GLU A 263 44.39 7.36 -0.23
C GLU A 263 43.08 7.20 0.55
N ALA A 264 43.07 6.32 1.56
CA ALA A 264 41.86 6.03 2.31
C ALA A 264 41.28 7.29 2.97
N GLN A 265 42.12 8.20 3.49
CA GLN A 265 41.69 9.46 4.08
C GLN A 265 40.89 10.33 3.12
N GLU A 266 41.39 10.57 1.90
CA GLU A 266 40.71 11.40 0.90
C GLU A 266 39.34 10.79 0.53
N TRP A 267 39.29 9.47 0.40
CA TRP A 267 38.05 8.77 0.13
C TRP A 267 37.07 8.88 1.31
N ILE A 268 37.52 8.68 2.55
CA ILE A 268 36.70 8.78 3.77
C ILE A 268 36.14 10.20 3.96
N ASP A 269 36.93 11.23 3.64
CA ASP A 269 36.51 12.62 3.72
C ASP A 269 35.47 13.00 2.66
N SER A 270 35.46 12.31 1.51
CA SER A 270 34.43 12.47 0.49
C SER A 270 33.05 11.91 0.91
N LEU A 271 32.99 11.08 1.96
CA LEU A 271 31.77 10.44 2.43
C LEU A 271 30.96 11.36 3.35
N SER A 272 29.62 11.34 3.16
CA SER A 272 28.67 12.02 4.04
C SER A 272 28.66 11.43 5.45
N SER A 273 28.30 12.21 6.47
CA SER A 273 28.18 11.73 7.86
C SER A 273 27.19 10.57 8.04
N ASP A 274 26.15 10.51 7.21
CA ASP A 274 25.06 9.53 7.30
C ASP A 274 25.16 8.36 6.32
N SER A 275 26.27 8.23 5.59
CA SER A 275 26.48 7.10 4.69
C SER A 275 26.94 5.84 5.41
N LEU A 276 26.38 4.71 4.99
CA LEU A 276 26.80 3.36 5.36
C LEU A 276 27.42 2.67 4.16
N ILE A 277 28.58 2.04 4.36
CA ILE A 277 29.39 1.47 3.28
C ILE A 277 29.31 -0.05 3.35
N VAL A 278 29.00 -0.70 2.22
CA VAL A 278 28.99 -2.16 2.07
C VAL A 278 29.87 -2.55 0.90
N GLY A 279 30.84 -3.44 1.09
CA GLY A 279 31.71 -3.86 -0.01
C GLY A 279 33.00 -4.48 0.45
N THR A 280 33.94 -4.60 -0.48
CA THR A 280 35.29 -5.14 -0.22
C THR A 280 36.34 -4.14 -0.68
N LEU A 281 37.39 -3.98 0.13
CA LEU A 281 38.54 -3.13 -0.12
C LEU A 281 39.82 -3.96 0.00
N GLN A 282 40.72 -3.79 -0.96
CA GLN A 282 42.10 -4.26 -0.92
C GLN A 282 42.98 -3.11 -0.50
N ILE A 283 43.67 -3.30 0.62
CA ILE A 283 44.49 -2.27 1.24
C ILE A 283 45.93 -2.76 1.29
N GLU A 284 46.86 -1.85 0.99
CA GLU A 284 48.29 -2.11 1.13
C GLU A 284 48.67 -2.25 2.61
N ASP A 285 49.63 -3.12 2.92
CA ASP A 285 50.09 -3.39 4.29
C ASP A 285 48.95 -3.73 5.29
N TYR A 286 47.95 -4.47 4.82
CA TYR A 286 46.77 -4.87 5.61
C TYR A 286 47.08 -5.61 6.92
N GLN A 287 48.31 -6.10 7.08
CA GLN A 287 48.76 -6.83 8.27
C GLN A 287 48.91 -5.92 9.49
N ASP A 288 49.23 -4.64 9.28
CA ASP A 288 49.47 -3.66 10.33
C ASP A 288 48.19 -2.94 10.78
N ILE A 289 47.05 -3.23 10.14
CA ILE A 289 45.76 -2.62 10.45
C ILE A 289 45.19 -3.21 11.75
N GLU A 290 45.17 -2.39 12.80
CA GLU A 290 44.43 -2.69 14.03
C GLU A 290 42.95 -2.36 13.86
N LEU A 291 42.15 -3.39 13.53
CA LEU A 291 40.71 -3.23 13.41
C LEU A 291 40.04 -2.97 14.77
N PRO A 292 39.00 -2.12 14.81
CA PRO A 292 38.31 -1.81 16.06
C PRO A 292 37.60 -3.07 16.57
N ILE A 293 37.88 -3.44 17.82
CA ILE A 293 37.22 -4.57 18.46
C ILE A 293 35.75 -4.17 18.65
N PRO A 294 34.79 -4.90 18.05
CA PRO A 294 33.37 -4.58 18.21
C PRO A 294 32.99 -4.72 19.69
N LYS A 295 32.23 -3.75 20.20
CA LYS A 295 31.70 -3.85 21.57
C LYS A 295 30.85 -5.12 21.68
N PRO A 296 30.85 -5.81 22.83
CA PRO A 296 30.04 -7.01 23.02
C PRO A 296 28.56 -6.74 22.69
N GLY A 297 28.02 -7.50 21.73
CA GLY A 297 26.61 -7.40 21.31
C GLY A 297 26.35 -6.43 20.16
N MET A 298 27.41 -5.94 19.51
CA MET A 298 27.34 -5.19 18.26
C MET A 298 27.86 -6.03 17.09
N MET A 299 27.38 -5.71 15.90
CA MET A 299 27.87 -6.33 14.67
C MET A 299 29.28 -5.81 14.37
N ALA A 300 30.19 -6.71 13.97
CA ALA A 300 31.47 -6.31 13.40
C ALA A 300 31.23 -5.67 12.02
N THR A 301 31.35 -4.34 11.95
CA THR A 301 31.12 -3.56 10.72
C THR A 301 32.29 -3.61 9.76
N VAL A 302 33.50 -3.86 10.28
CA VAL A 302 34.73 -4.02 9.50
C VAL A 302 35.38 -5.33 9.90
N THR A 303 35.61 -6.21 8.94
CA THR A 303 36.23 -7.52 9.18
C THR A 303 37.27 -7.82 8.12
N ARG A 304 38.36 -8.47 8.53
CA ARG A 304 39.38 -8.98 7.62
C ARG A 304 39.00 -10.39 7.14
N THR A 305 38.94 -10.58 5.83
CA THR A 305 38.67 -11.90 5.21
C THR A 305 39.78 -12.20 4.21
N GLY A 306 40.80 -12.95 4.66
CA GLY A 306 42.01 -13.16 3.85
C GLY A 306 42.82 -11.86 3.73
N ASP A 307 43.14 -11.49 2.48
CA ASP A 307 43.86 -10.26 2.15
C ASP A 307 42.91 -9.04 1.94
N ASP A 308 41.59 -9.29 1.90
CA ASP A 308 40.59 -8.25 1.66
C ASP A 308 39.93 -7.79 2.98
N ILE A 309 39.62 -6.50 3.07
CA ILE A 309 38.78 -5.93 4.13
C ILE A 309 37.34 -5.89 3.64
N THR A 310 36.46 -6.60 4.34
CA THR A 310 35.03 -6.60 4.07
C THR A 310 34.31 -5.63 4.99
N LEU A 311 33.54 -4.71 4.39
CA LEU A 311 32.73 -3.71 5.06
C LEU A 311 31.27 -4.17 5.09
N TYR A 312 30.72 -4.27 6.30
CA TYR A 312 29.32 -4.58 6.55
C TYR A 312 28.60 -3.36 7.12
N HIS A 313 28.10 -2.52 6.22
CA HIS A 313 27.38 -1.29 6.54
C HIS A 313 28.18 -0.37 7.47
N ALA A 314 29.50 -0.31 7.31
CA ALA A 314 30.39 0.50 8.14
C ALA A 314 30.02 1.99 8.04
N SER A 315 30.03 2.68 9.18
CA SER A 315 29.89 4.13 9.24
C SER A 315 31.25 4.81 9.04
N ARG A 316 31.26 6.12 8.79
CA ARG A 316 32.52 6.89 8.68
C ARG A 316 33.43 6.73 9.91
N LYS A 317 32.86 6.60 11.11
CA LYS A 317 33.61 6.41 12.36
C LYS A 317 34.32 5.06 12.42
N ASP A 318 33.72 4.03 11.82
CA ASP A 318 34.29 2.68 11.83
C ASP A 318 35.47 2.56 10.85
N LEU A 319 35.60 3.49 9.91
CA LEU A 319 36.67 3.54 8.92
C LEU A 319 37.89 4.36 9.36
N GLN A 320 37.84 5.05 10.51
CA GLN A 320 38.98 5.86 11.01
C GLN A 320 40.31 5.10 11.08
N PRO A 321 40.35 3.81 11.49
CA PRO A 321 41.59 3.04 11.51
C PRO A 321 42.20 2.79 10.13
N LEU A 322 41.47 3.05 9.05
CA LEU A 322 41.93 2.87 7.68
C LEU A 322 42.53 4.16 7.10
N GLU A 323 42.37 5.32 7.74
CA GLU A 323 42.73 6.64 7.18
C GLU A 323 44.20 6.72 6.74
N GLU A 324 45.11 6.05 7.44
CA GLU A 324 46.55 6.09 7.18
C GLU A 324 47.01 5.15 6.04
N PHE A 325 46.11 4.35 5.48
CA PHE A 325 46.45 3.30 4.52
C PHE A 325 46.04 3.64 3.08
N PHE A 326 46.66 2.95 2.13
CA PHE A 326 46.38 3.12 0.71
C PHE A 326 45.43 2.03 0.19
N ILE A 327 44.35 2.42 -0.50
CA ILE A 327 43.40 1.49 -1.09
C ILE A 327 43.86 1.18 -2.52
N PHE A 328 44.30 -0.06 -2.73
CA PHE A 328 44.74 -0.54 -4.04
C PHE A 328 43.55 -0.73 -4.99
N SER A 329 42.53 -1.48 -4.55
CA SER A 329 41.32 -1.70 -5.34
C SER A 329 40.11 -2.04 -4.47
N GLY A 330 38.90 -1.76 -4.93
CA GLY A 330 37.70 -2.16 -4.19
C GLY A 330 36.39 -1.83 -4.89
N GLU A 331 35.34 -2.55 -4.54
CA GLU A 331 33.98 -2.26 -4.97
C GLU A 331 33.10 -2.04 -3.75
N VAL A 332 32.54 -0.82 -3.66
CA VAL A 332 31.71 -0.40 -2.54
C VAL A 332 30.35 0.12 -2.96
N LEU A 333 29.36 -0.15 -2.13
CA LEU A 333 28.01 0.37 -2.19
C LEU A 333 27.85 1.38 -1.04
N ILE A 334 27.72 2.65 -1.40
CA ILE A 334 27.48 3.74 -0.47
C ILE A 334 25.96 3.92 -0.34
N LYS A 335 25.43 3.66 0.85
CA LYS A 335 24.02 3.83 1.20
C LYS A 335 23.88 5.10 2.03
N GLN A 336 23.34 6.15 1.44
CA GLN A 336 23.05 7.41 2.13
C GLN A 336 21.61 7.35 2.66
N LEU A 337 21.46 7.39 3.98
CA LEU A 337 20.19 7.45 4.70
C LEU A 337 19.65 8.88 4.75
#